data_AF-A0A7V3RDC4-F1
#
_entry.id   AF-A0A7V3RDC4-F1
#
_cell.length_a   1.000
_cell.length_b   1.000
_cell.length_c   1.000
_cell.angle_alpha   90.00
_cell.angle_beta   90.00
_cell.angle_gamma   90.00
#
_symmetry.space_group_name_H-M   'P 1'
#
loop_
_entity.id
_entity.type
_entity.pdbx_description
1 polymer ?
#
loop_
_entity_poly.entity_id
_entity_poly.type
_entity_poly.pdbx_seq_one_letter_code
_entity_poly.pdbx_strand_id
1 'polypeptide(L)'
;FEIEFQLLDALEAADWIPLLKYMVRNIANDRGYVASFLPKPLYDHAGNGMHIHQYLVNGTRNIFNDSEGLYSLSKTALSYIAGILKHGPAIMAFTNPSTNSYKRLVPGFEAPTKPTFAFGNRNSAIRIPAYVNDGKVRRIEFRTPDATSNAHFAIASVLLAGIDGIKKGLDPTKEGFGPFDGDEAPVIANLPSKLDHAIDALEKDHDFLLPAFTSELIESWIEKKRQEVKLVDSIPNPIEYDLYFGI
;
A
#
# COMPACT_ATOMS: atom_id res chain seq x y z
N PHE A 1 4.90 -5.00 17.61
CA PHE A 1 4.18 -6.29 17.57
C PHE A 1 3.48 -6.39 16.23
N GLU A 2 3.35 -7.60 15.70
CA GLU A 2 2.62 -7.89 14.47
C GLU A 2 1.78 -9.15 14.69
N ILE A 3 0.56 -9.17 14.16
CA ILE A 3 -0.33 -10.33 14.18
C ILE A 3 -0.71 -10.58 12.71
N GLU A 4 -0.24 -11.70 12.18
CA GLU A 4 -0.54 -12.13 10.81
C GLU A 4 -1.76 -13.06 10.82
N PHE A 5 -2.64 -12.91 9.83
CA PHE A 5 -3.75 -13.83 9.61
C PHE A 5 -3.42 -14.85 8.53
N GLN A 6 -4.18 -15.94 8.53
CA GLN A 6 -4.28 -16.78 7.35
C GLN A 6 -4.86 -15.97 6.19
N LEU A 7 -4.56 -16.37 4.95
CA LEU A 7 -5.11 -15.72 3.77
C LEU A 7 -6.61 -16.02 3.69
N LEU A 8 -7.40 -14.97 3.44
CA LEU A 8 -8.86 -14.98 3.38
C LEU A 8 -9.32 -14.41 2.03
N ASP A 9 -10.60 -14.62 1.72
CA ASP A 9 -11.22 -13.92 0.62
C ASP A 9 -11.20 -12.40 0.87
N ALA A 10 -11.14 -11.61 -0.21
CA ALA A 10 -10.85 -10.18 -0.13
C ALA A 10 -11.83 -9.39 0.76
N LEU A 11 -13.12 -9.73 0.71
CA LEU A 11 -14.15 -9.09 1.54
C LEU A 11 -14.00 -9.48 3.02
N GLU A 12 -13.81 -10.78 3.31
CA GLU A 12 -13.60 -11.26 4.67
C GLU A 12 -12.34 -10.63 5.30
N ALA A 13 -11.25 -10.55 4.53
CA ALA A 13 -10.04 -9.85 4.97
C ALA A 13 -10.33 -8.38 5.31
N ALA A 14 -11.15 -7.68 4.51
CA ALA A 14 -11.54 -6.30 4.75
C ALA A 14 -12.37 -6.13 6.04
N ASP A 15 -13.23 -7.10 6.36
CA ASP A 15 -14.02 -7.14 7.61
C ASP A 15 -13.15 -7.44 8.85
N TRP A 16 -12.17 -8.34 8.71
CA TRP A 16 -11.30 -8.74 9.82
C TRP A 16 -10.33 -7.65 10.28
N ILE A 17 -9.85 -6.80 9.37
CA ILE A 17 -8.90 -5.73 9.70
C ILE A 17 -9.44 -4.75 10.78
N PRO A 18 -10.61 -4.11 10.63
CA PRO A 18 -11.16 -3.24 11.67
C PRO A 18 -11.50 -4.01 12.95
N LEU A 19 -11.97 -5.26 12.84
CA LEU A 19 -12.24 -6.10 14.01
C LEU A 19 -10.95 -6.42 14.80
N LEU A 20 -9.84 -6.71 14.13
CA LEU A 20 -8.54 -6.90 14.77
C LEU A 20 -8.13 -5.64 15.53
N LYS A 21 -8.22 -4.48 14.88
CA LYS A 21 -7.88 -3.21 15.51
C LYS A 21 -8.71 -2.97 16.77
N TYR A 22 -9.99 -3.31 16.72
CA TYR A 22 -10.87 -3.26 17.88
C TYR A 22 -10.43 -4.22 18.97
N MET A 23 -10.23 -5.51 18.67
CA MET A 23 -9.79 -6.51 19.65
C MET A 23 -8.46 -6.14 20.31
N VAL A 24 -7.45 -5.79 19.52
CA VAL A 24 -6.11 -5.41 20.02
C VAL A 24 -6.21 -4.21 20.95
N ARG A 25 -7.01 -3.18 20.61
CA ARG A 25 -7.20 -2.01 21.47
C ARG A 25 -7.85 -2.36 22.81
N ASN A 26 -8.91 -3.17 22.80
CA ASN A 26 -9.58 -3.58 24.05
C ASN A 26 -8.67 -4.45 24.91
N ILE A 27 -8.01 -5.43 24.30
CA ILE A 27 -7.08 -6.33 24.99
C ILE A 27 -5.88 -5.57 25.59
N ALA A 28 -5.39 -4.53 24.91
CA ALA A 28 -4.35 -3.65 25.43
C ALA A 28 -4.88 -2.81 26.60
N ASN A 29 -6.07 -2.22 26.45
CA ASN A 29 -6.72 -1.39 27.45
C ASN A 29 -6.98 -2.16 28.76
N ASP A 30 -7.47 -3.40 28.66
CA ASP A 30 -7.71 -4.28 29.81
C ASP A 30 -6.42 -4.62 30.58
N ARG A 31 -5.26 -4.46 29.94
CA ARG A 31 -3.93 -4.64 30.53
C ARG A 31 -3.23 -3.33 30.90
N GLY A 32 -3.92 -2.19 30.82
CA GLY A 32 -3.37 -0.87 31.13
C GLY A 32 -2.46 -0.28 30.06
N TYR A 33 -2.56 -0.74 28.81
CA TYR A 33 -1.79 -0.24 27.66
C TYR A 33 -2.69 0.45 26.62
N VAL A 34 -2.10 1.30 25.78
CA VAL A 34 -2.77 1.91 24.62
C VAL A 34 -2.14 1.39 23.33
N ALA A 35 -2.91 0.66 22.53
CA ALA A 35 -2.47 0.22 21.21
C ALA A 35 -2.77 1.28 20.13
N SER A 36 -1.74 1.74 19.44
CA SER A 36 -1.86 2.68 18.32
C SER A 36 -1.57 1.98 16.99
N PHE A 37 -2.37 2.33 15.98
CA PHE A 37 -2.20 1.90 14.59
C PHE A 37 -1.79 3.07 13.68
N LEU A 38 -1.31 4.18 14.29
CA LEU A 38 -0.79 5.30 13.52
C LEU A 38 0.43 4.86 12.70
N PRO A 39 0.58 5.30 11.43
CA PRO A 39 1.67 4.84 10.58
C PRO A 39 3.05 5.23 11.11
N LYS A 40 3.17 6.39 11.73
CA LYS A 40 4.41 6.88 12.35
C LYS A 40 4.08 7.57 13.68
N PRO A 41 3.93 6.81 14.78
CA PRO A 41 3.64 7.38 16.09
C PRO A 41 4.88 7.98 16.75
N LEU A 42 6.08 7.53 16.37
CA LEU A 42 7.36 7.95 16.92
C LEU A 42 8.30 8.40 15.79
N TYR A 43 8.91 9.57 15.97
CA TYR A 43 10.00 10.04 15.11
C TYR A 43 11.22 9.11 15.27
N ASP A 44 11.99 8.94 14.20
CA ASP A 44 13.24 8.13 14.15
C ASP A 44 13.12 6.63 14.55
N HIS A 45 11.90 6.10 14.63
CA HIS A 45 11.64 4.67 14.82
C HIS A 45 10.87 4.07 13.66
N ALA A 46 10.88 2.74 13.51
CA ALA A 46 10.08 2.06 12.50
C ALA A 46 8.58 2.43 12.63
N GLY A 47 7.91 2.55 11.48
CA GLY A 47 6.48 2.83 11.42
C GLY A 47 5.62 1.56 11.45
N ASN A 48 4.30 1.73 11.57
CA ASN A 48 3.33 0.66 11.44
C ASN A 48 2.83 0.57 10.00
N GLY A 49 3.07 -0.56 9.34
CA GLY A 49 2.50 -0.88 8.02
C GLY A 49 1.28 -1.79 8.12
N MET A 50 0.61 -1.99 7.00
CA MET A 50 -0.43 -3.00 6.81
C MET A 50 -0.18 -3.68 5.46
N HIS A 51 0.80 -4.58 5.41
CA HIS A 51 1.18 -5.22 4.15
C HIS A 51 0.05 -6.11 3.64
N ILE A 52 -0.24 -6.04 2.35
CA ILE A 52 -1.31 -6.81 1.71
C ILE A 52 -0.68 -7.93 0.89
N HIS A 53 -0.75 -9.14 1.44
CA HIS A 53 -0.42 -10.37 0.71
C HIS A 53 -1.60 -10.79 -0.16
N GLN A 54 -1.36 -11.03 -1.45
CA GLN A 54 -2.44 -11.31 -2.40
C GLN A 54 -2.00 -12.23 -3.55
N TYR A 55 -2.93 -13.08 -3.97
CA TYR A 55 -2.89 -13.82 -5.22
C TYR A 55 -4.31 -14.06 -5.72
N LEU A 56 -4.47 -14.29 -7.03
CA LEU A 56 -5.76 -14.62 -7.62
C LEU A 56 -5.91 -16.13 -7.80
N VAL A 57 -7.15 -16.61 -7.68
CA VAL A 57 -7.53 -17.99 -7.95
C VAL A 57 -8.56 -18.08 -9.06
N ASN A 58 -8.51 -19.15 -9.84
CA ASN A 58 -9.59 -19.56 -10.74
C ASN A 58 -10.05 -20.95 -10.31
N GLY A 59 -11.22 -21.02 -9.66
CA GLY A 59 -11.61 -22.19 -8.89
C GLY A 59 -10.62 -22.43 -7.75
N THR A 60 -10.00 -23.60 -7.72
CA THR A 60 -8.97 -23.95 -6.73
C THR A 60 -7.53 -23.69 -7.19
N ARG A 61 -7.35 -23.28 -8.46
CA ARG A 61 -6.02 -23.05 -9.04
C ARG A 61 -5.54 -21.64 -8.75
N ASN A 62 -4.40 -21.51 -8.09
CA ASN A 62 -3.66 -20.25 -8.01
C ASN A 62 -3.15 -19.87 -9.42
N ILE A 63 -3.66 -18.77 -9.97
CA ILE A 63 -3.30 -18.30 -11.31
C ILE A 63 -2.10 -17.34 -11.30
N PHE A 64 -1.55 -17.02 -10.13
CA PHE A 64 -0.27 -16.30 -10.03
C PHE A 64 0.94 -17.21 -10.17
N ASN A 65 0.79 -18.51 -9.92
CA ASN A 65 1.91 -19.45 -9.99
C ASN A 65 2.21 -19.91 -11.42
N ASP A 66 3.49 -19.86 -11.78
CA ASP A 66 4.06 -20.49 -12.97
C ASP A 66 5.53 -20.85 -12.68
N SER A 67 5.90 -22.14 -12.63
CA SER A 67 7.25 -22.55 -12.19
C SER A 67 8.37 -22.01 -13.08
N GLU A 68 8.09 -21.79 -14.36
CA GLU A 68 9.04 -21.31 -15.36
C GLU A 68 9.09 -19.78 -15.46
N GLY A 69 8.16 -19.10 -14.78
CA GLY A 69 8.05 -17.65 -14.80
C GLY A 69 9.06 -16.94 -13.91
N LEU A 70 9.24 -15.63 -14.13
CA LEU A 70 10.09 -14.78 -13.28
C LEU A 70 9.61 -14.86 -11.82
N TYR A 71 10.48 -15.30 -10.91
CA TYR A 71 10.16 -15.59 -9.49
C TYR A 71 9.00 -16.58 -9.29
N SER A 72 8.86 -17.52 -10.23
CA SER A 72 7.74 -18.43 -10.31
C SER A 72 6.37 -17.75 -10.44
N LEU A 73 6.33 -16.57 -11.07
CA LEU A 73 5.11 -15.81 -11.34
C LEU A 73 4.65 -15.98 -12.78
N SER A 74 3.35 -16.20 -12.95
CA SER A 74 2.69 -16.21 -14.26
C SER A 74 2.69 -14.82 -14.89
N LYS A 75 2.46 -14.76 -16.21
CA LYS A 75 2.22 -13.48 -16.92
C LYS A 75 1.07 -12.68 -16.30
N THR A 76 0.03 -13.38 -15.83
CA THR A 76 -1.10 -12.74 -15.13
C THR A 76 -0.65 -12.03 -13.85
N ALA A 77 0.20 -12.67 -13.04
CA ALA A 77 0.76 -12.04 -11.85
C ALA A 77 1.65 -10.83 -12.20
N LEU A 78 2.49 -10.93 -13.23
CA LEU A 78 3.35 -9.82 -13.65
C LEU A 78 2.52 -8.62 -14.15
N SER A 79 1.47 -8.85 -14.96
CA SER A 79 0.57 -7.77 -15.37
C SER A 79 -0.22 -7.18 -14.21
N TYR A 80 -0.60 -7.99 -13.22
CA TYR A 80 -1.23 -7.51 -11.99
C TYR A 80 -0.30 -6.60 -11.17
N ILE A 81 0.96 -7.00 -11.01
CA ILE A 81 2.02 -6.17 -10.40
C ILE A 81 2.15 -4.84 -11.14
N ALA A 82 2.23 -4.88 -12.47
CA ALA A 82 2.36 -3.69 -13.31
C ALA A 82 1.19 -2.72 -13.11
N GLY A 83 -0.04 -3.24 -13.03
CA GLY A 83 -1.24 -2.43 -12.76
C GLY A 83 -1.17 -1.72 -11.40
N ILE A 84 -0.81 -2.44 -10.34
CA ILE A 84 -0.66 -1.85 -9.00
C ILE A 84 0.42 -0.77 -8.97
N LEU A 85 1.57 -1.00 -9.61
CA LEU A 85 2.68 -0.03 -9.59
C LEU A 85 2.40 1.19 -10.46
N LYS A 86 1.73 1.00 -11.61
CA LYS A 86 1.28 2.09 -12.49
C LYS A 86 0.29 3.02 -11.79
N HIS A 87 -0.71 2.46 -11.13
CA HIS A 87 -1.72 3.20 -10.38
C HIS A 87 -1.30 3.50 -8.94
N GLY A 88 -0.07 3.12 -8.55
CA GLY A 88 0.50 3.27 -7.20
C GLY A 88 0.26 4.67 -6.60
N PRO A 89 0.57 5.76 -7.32
CA PRO A 89 0.32 7.11 -6.84
C PRO A 89 -1.15 7.39 -6.49
N ALA A 90 -2.11 6.93 -7.31
CA ALA A 90 -3.53 7.14 -7.08
C ALA A 90 -4.09 6.25 -5.95
N ILE A 91 -3.76 4.96 -5.92
CA ILE A 91 -4.24 4.04 -4.87
C ILE A 91 -3.72 4.41 -3.48
N MET A 92 -2.61 5.16 -3.38
CA MET A 92 -2.09 5.67 -2.11
C MET A 92 -3.06 6.64 -1.43
N ALA A 93 -3.95 7.30 -2.17
CA ALA A 93 -5.02 8.10 -1.56
C ALA A 93 -6.04 7.25 -0.75
N PHE A 94 -6.11 5.93 -0.98
CA PHE A 94 -6.94 4.99 -0.21
C PHE A 94 -6.13 4.11 0.75
N THR A 95 -4.93 3.69 0.34
CA THR A 95 -4.08 2.76 1.10
C THR A 95 -3.19 3.46 2.15
N ASN A 96 -2.92 4.76 1.96
CA ASN A 96 -2.13 5.62 2.85
C ASN A 96 -2.85 6.95 3.15
N PRO A 97 -4.11 6.94 3.63
CA PRO A 97 -4.99 8.11 3.50
C PRO A 97 -4.90 9.11 4.65
N SER A 98 -3.74 9.23 5.31
CA SER A 98 -3.53 10.20 6.38
C SER A 98 -2.24 10.98 6.16
N THR A 99 -2.16 12.21 6.65
CA THR A 99 -0.89 12.97 6.61
C THR A 99 0.23 12.27 7.39
N ASN A 100 -0.11 11.45 8.40
CA ASN A 100 0.86 10.66 9.16
C ASN A 100 1.40 9.46 8.37
N SER A 101 0.64 8.92 7.40
CA SER A 101 1.08 7.85 6.49
C SER A 101 2.40 8.21 5.79
N TYR A 102 2.52 9.45 5.34
CA TYR A 102 3.69 9.93 4.61
C TYR A 102 4.89 10.25 5.49
N LYS A 103 4.71 10.29 6.82
CA LYS A 103 5.82 10.31 7.79
C LYS A 103 6.43 8.91 7.99
N ARG A 104 5.70 7.84 7.61
CA ARG A 104 6.24 6.47 7.53
C ARG A 104 6.99 6.23 6.22
N LEU A 105 6.47 6.73 5.10
CA LEU A 105 7.02 6.52 3.75
C LEU A 105 8.22 7.42 3.47
N VAL A 106 9.25 7.30 4.29
CA VAL A 106 10.53 8.00 4.16
C VAL A 106 11.67 6.98 4.08
N PRO A 107 12.78 7.30 3.39
CA PRO A 107 13.93 6.40 3.33
C PRO A 107 14.47 6.00 4.73
N GLY A 108 15.02 4.80 4.86
CA GLY A 108 15.75 4.35 6.05
C GLY A 108 15.00 3.47 7.05
N PHE A 109 13.68 3.24 6.88
CA PHE A 109 12.86 2.45 7.82
C PHE A 109 12.10 1.28 7.17
N GLU A 110 12.70 0.61 6.18
CA GLU A 110 12.08 -0.49 5.40
C GLU A 110 10.72 -0.14 4.74
N ALA A 111 10.43 1.15 4.56
CA ALA A 111 9.22 1.67 3.94
C ALA A 111 9.49 2.02 2.46
N PRO A 112 8.73 1.46 1.52
CA PRO A 112 8.98 1.67 0.09
C PRO A 112 8.58 3.09 -0.35
N THR A 113 9.48 3.76 -1.07
CA THR A 113 9.26 5.11 -1.62
C THR A 113 9.24 5.15 -3.15
N LYS A 114 9.45 4.01 -3.81
CA LYS A 114 9.46 3.88 -5.27
C LYS A 114 8.51 2.78 -5.73
N PRO A 115 7.84 2.94 -6.88
CA PRO A 115 6.90 1.95 -7.40
C PRO A 115 7.67 0.80 -8.06
N THR A 116 8.35 -0.01 -7.25
CA THR A 116 9.17 -1.13 -7.76
C THR A 116 8.75 -2.49 -7.22
N PHE A 117 9.12 -3.54 -7.95
CA PHE A 117 9.03 -4.91 -7.48
C PHE A 117 10.38 -5.63 -7.48
N ALA A 118 10.55 -6.57 -6.53
CA ALA A 118 11.75 -7.39 -6.42
C ALA A 118 11.49 -8.67 -5.60
N PHE A 119 12.40 -9.63 -5.73
CA PHE A 119 12.36 -10.88 -4.98
C PHE A 119 13.03 -10.73 -3.61
N GLY A 120 12.27 -10.97 -2.53
CA GLY A 120 12.80 -10.91 -1.16
C GLY A 120 13.16 -9.51 -0.63
N ASN A 121 13.38 -8.52 -1.50
CA ASN A 121 13.76 -7.15 -1.11
C ASN A 121 12.63 -6.44 -0.35
N ARG A 122 12.96 -5.90 0.83
CA ARG A 122 11.99 -5.23 1.71
C ARG A 122 11.76 -3.76 1.35
N ASN A 123 12.61 -3.18 0.50
CA ASN A 123 12.55 -1.77 0.10
C ASN A 123 11.67 -1.52 -1.13
N SER A 124 11.24 -2.57 -1.82
CA SER A 124 10.33 -2.49 -2.97
C SER A 124 8.88 -2.31 -2.53
N ALA A 125 8.10 -1.55 -3.31
CA ALA A 125 6.66 -1.39 -3.05
C ALA A 125 5.92 -2.74 -3.11
N ILE A 126 6.32 -3.59 -4.05
CA ILE A 126 5.85 -4.98 -4.13
C ILE A 126 7.01 -5.93 -3.89
N ARG A 127 6.89 -6.77 -2.87
CA ARG A 127 7.84 -7.86 -2.61
C ARG A 127 7.24 -9.18 -3.08
N ILE A 128 8.04 -10.00 -3.74
CA ILE A 128 7.72 -11.42 -3.94
C ILE A 128 8.35 -12.17 -2.75
N PRO A 129 7.55 -12.80 -1.86
CA PRO A 129 8.08 -13.44 -0.67
C PRO A 129 8.96 -14.65 -1.00
N ALA A 130 10.26 -14.55 -0.73
CA ALA A 130 11.24 -15.61 -1.01
C ALA A 130 11.06 -16.87 -0.13
N TYR A 131 10.41 -16.73 1.03
CA TYR A 131 10.12 -17.86 1.94
C TYR A 131 8.94 -18.73 1.48
N VAL A 132 8.20 -18.29 0.46
CA VAL A 132 7.06 -19.03 -0.09
C VAL A 132 7.56 -19.87 -1.26
N ASN A 133 7.56 -21.19 -1.12
CA ASN A 133 7.98 -22.12 -2.18
C ASN A 133 6.84 -22.99 -2.72
N ASP A 134 5.70 -23.03 -2.02
CA ASP A 134 4.51 -23.75 -2.47
C ASP A 134 3.75 -22.92 -3.52
N GLY A 135 3.66 -23.46 -4.73
CA GLY A 135 2.93 -22.85 -5.84
C GLY A 135 1.43 -22.65 -5.57
N LYS A 136 0.83 -23.38 -4.63
CA LYS A 136 -0.58 -23.18 -4.22
C LYS A 136 -0.80 -21.81 -3.58
N VAL A 137 0.22 -21.24 -2.94
CA VAL A 137 0.15 -19.98 -2.19
C VAL A 137 1.18 -18.95 -2.67
N ARG A 138 1.74 -19.15 -3.87
CA ARG A 138 2.60 -18.18 -4.55
C ARG A 138 1.83 -16.86 -4.71
N ARG A 139 2.43 -15.77 -4.24
CA ARG A 139 1.75 -14.49 -4.03
C ARG A 139 2.71 -13.32 -4.09
N ILE A 140 2.15 -12.13 -4.12
CA ILE A 140 2.87 -10.87 -3.96
C ILE A 140 2.52 -10.25 -2.60
N GLU A 141 3.35 -9.34 -2.12
CA GLU A 141 3.11 -8.52 -0.94
C GLU A 141 3.22 -7.05 -1.32
N PHE A 142 2.13 -6.29 -1.22
CA PHE A 142 2.13 -4.85 -1.39
C PHE A 142 2.36 -4.17 -0.04
N ARG A 143 3.45 -3.40 0.08
CA ARG A 143 4.05 -2.98 1.36
C ARG A 143 3.79 -1.51 1.72
N THR A 144 3.35 -0.70 0.77
CA THR A 144 3.04 0.72 1.03
C THR A 144 1.87 0.89 2.00
N PRO A 145 0.77 0.10 1.99
CA PRO A 145 -0.42 0.42 2.77
C PRO A 145 -0.18 0.47 4.27
N ASP A 146 -1.03 1.22 4.96
CA ASP A 146 -1.04 1.32 6.42
C ASP A 146 -2.45 1.25 7.01
N ALA A 147 -2.51 1.06 8.33
CA ALA A 147 -3.74 0.78 9.05
C ALA A 147 -4.61 2.02 9.33
N THR A 148 -4.29 3.20 8.78
CA THR A 148 -5.23 4.35 8.77
C THR A 148 -6.25 4.26 7.65
N SER A 149 -6.03 3.35 6.71
CA SER A 149 -6.95 3.07 5.62
C SER A 149 -8.30 2.52 6.07
N ASN A 150 -9.32 2.79 5.25
CA ASN A 150 -10.51 1.97 5.22
C ASN A 150 -10.15 0.70 4.45
N ALA A 151 -10.14 -0.44 5.14
CA ALA A 151 -9.69 -1.73 4.59
C ALA A 151 -10.44 -2.12 3.31
N HIS A 152 -11.74 -1.83 3.22
CA HIS A 152 -12.57 -2.12 2.05
C HIS A 152 -12.10 -1.34 0.83
N PHE A 153 -11.89 -0.02 0.98
CA PHE A 153 -11.41 0.82 -0.11
C PHE A 153 -9.97 0.52 -0.49
N ALA A 154 -9.11 0.22 0.49
CA ALA A 154 -7.73 -0.17 0.25
C ALA A 154 -7.64 -1.48 -0.55
N ILE A 155 -8.34 -2.53 -0.13
CA ILE A 155 -8.31 -3.83 -0.81
C ILE A 155 -8.97 -3.72 -2.19
N ALA A 156 -10.12 -3.06 -2.31
CA ALA A 156 -10.80 -2.89 -3.59
C ALA A 156 -9.98 -2.06 -4.59
N SER A 157 -9.35 -0.96 -4.17
CA SER A 157 -8.53 -0.13 -5.08
C SER A 157 -7.29 -0.87 -5.58
N VAL A 158 -6.62 -1.65 -4.71
CA VAL A 158 -5.47 -2.49 -5.09
C VAL A 158 -5.91 -3.60 -6.06
N LEU A 159 -7.05 -4.25 -5.79
CA LEU A 159 -7.59 -5.30 -6.65
C LEU A 159 -7.93 -4.76 -8.06
N LEU A 160 -8.62 -3.63 -8.14
CA LEU A 160 -8.99 -3.00 -9.41
C LEU A 160 -7.76 -2.54 -10.19
N ALA A 161 -6.76 -1.95 -9.53
CA ALA A 161 -5.49 -1.58 -10.17
C ALA A 161 -4.80 -2.79 -10.80
N GLY A 162 -4.72 -3.90 -10.07
CA GLY A 162 -4.12 -5.13 -10.60
C GLY A 162 -4.95 -5.74 -11.74
N ILE A 163 -6.28 -5.72 -11.65
CA ILE A 163 -7.17 -6.19 -12.74
C ILE A 163 -7.01 -5.33 -13.99
N ASP A 164 -6.89 -4.01 -13.86
CA ASP A 164 -6.64 -3.11 -14.99
C ASP A 164 -5.32 -3.45 -15.69
N GLY A 165 -4.25 -3.71 -14.92
CA GLY A 165 -2.97 -4.18 -15.46
C GLY A 165 -3.09 -5.48 -16.25
N ILE A 166 -3.86 -6.45 -15.76
CA ILE A 166 -4.17 -7.69 -16.49
C ILE A 166 -4.93 -7.40 -17.79
N LYS A 167 -5.99 -6.57 -17.73
CA LYS A 167 -6.82 -6.24 -18.90
C LYS A 167 -6.04 -5.55 -20.01
N LYS A 168 -5.10 -4.67 -19.63
CA LYS A 168 -4.22 -3.94 -20.57
C LYS A 168 -2.98 -4.74 -20.98
N GLY A 169 -2.76 -5.93 -20.41
CA GLY A 169 -1.59 -6.76 -20.70
C GLY A 169 -0.28 -6.06 -20.37
N LEU A 170 -0.24 -5.28 -19.29
CA LEU A 170 0.95 -4.53 -18.89
C LEU A 170 2.10 -5.47 -18.55
N ASP A 171 3.32 -5.01 -18.83
CA ASP A 171 4.55 -5.72 -18.52
C ASP A 171 5.38 -4.84 -17.57
N PRO A 172 5.61 -5.24 -16.32
CA PRO A 172 6.24 -4.38 -15.33
C PRO A 172 7.71 -4.09 -15.70
N THR A 173 8.36 -4.94 -16.49
CA THR A 173 9.73 -4.71 -16.97
C THR A 173 9.75 -3.63 -18.04
N LYS A 174 8.78 -3.63 -18.96
CA LYS A 174 8.67 -2.59 -20.01
C LYS A 174 8.26 -1.24 -19.44
N GLU A 175 7.45 -1.22 -18.38
CA GLU A 175 7.08 0.00 -17.67
C GLU A 175 8.20 0.49 -16.73
N GLY A 176 9.32 -0.24 -16.60
CA GLY A 176 10.48 0.15 -15.80
C GLY A 176 10.31 -0.07 -14.29
N PHE A 177 9.35 -0.87 -13.87
CA PHE A 177 9.05 -1.14 -12.45
C PHE A 177 9.94 -2.22 -11.82
N GLY A 178 10.74 -2.93 -12.61
CA GLY A 178 11.70 -3.93 -12.12
C GLY A 178 11.83 -5.11 -13.09
N PRO A 179 12.45 -6.21 -12.64
CA PRO A 179 12.87 -6.45 -11.27
C PRO A 179 14.08 -5.63 -10.82
N PHE A 180 14.13 -5.26 -9.53
CA PHE A 180 15.28 -4.58 -8.91
C PHE A 180 15.80 -5.38 -7.70
N ASP A 181 16.49 -6.48 -7.96
CA ASP A 181 17.04 -7.38 -6.92
C ASP A 181 18.39 -6.90 -6.34
N GLY A 182 19.09 -6.01 -7.04
CA GLY A 182 20.38 -5.46 -6.61
C GLY A 182 20.27 -4.18 -5.79
N ASP A 183 21.43 -3.62 -5.41
CA ASP A 183 21.53 -2.38 -4.64
C ASP A 183 21.44 -1.11 -5.52
N GLU A 184 21.34 -1.27 -6.84
CA GLU A 184 21.22 -0.14 -7.76
C GLU A 184 19.91 0.61 -7.55
N ALA A 185 20.01 1.92 -7.31
CA ALA A 185 18.84 2.76 -7.12
C ALA A 185 18.09 2.89 -8.46
N PRO A 186 16.83 2.45 -8.55
CA PRO A 186 16.09 2.51 -9.80
C PRO A 186 15.83 3.96 -10.21
N VAL A 187 16.04 4.27 -11.49
CA VAL A 187 15.73 5.59 -12.06
C VAL A 187 14.25 5.63 -12.42
N ILE A 188 13.43 5.81 -11.39
CA ILE A 188 11.97 5.89 -11.50
C ILE A 188 11.44 7.00 -10.61
N ALA A 189 10.35 7.63 -11.03
CA ALA A 189 9.66 8.62 -10.22
C ALA A 189 9.25 8.02 -8.87
N ASN A 190 9.45 8.79 -7.80
CA ASN A 190 9.05 8.36 -6.47
C ASN A 190 7.53 8.29 -6.36
N LEU A 191 7.06 7.41 -5.46
CA LEU A 191 5.69 7.45 -4.98
C LEU A 191 5.41 8.77 -4.25
N PRO A 192 4.14 9.19 -4.12
CA PRO A 192 3.77 10.38 -3.36
C PRO A 192 4.41 10.40 -1.97
N SER A 193 5.12 11.48 -1.67
CA SER A 193 5.75 11.73 -0.36
C SER A 193 4.87 12.54 0.59
N LYS A 194 3.65 12.85 0.16
CA LYS A 194 2.64 13.60 0.91
C LYS A 194 1.24 13.19 0.45
N LEU A 195 0.24 13.46 1.31
CA LEU A 195 -1.16 13.09 1.06
C LEU A 195 -1.77 13.91 -0.08
N ASP A 196 -1.48 15.21 -0.15
CA ASP A 196 -1.90 16.10 -1.26
C ASP A 196 -1.49 15.53 -2.63
N HIS A 197 -0.25 15.08 -2.79
CA HIS A 197 0.25 14.52 -4.04
C HIS A 197 -0.46 13.22 -4.43
N ALA A 198 -0.87 12.39 -3.47
CA ALA A 198 -1.64 11.18 -3.75
C ALA A 198 -3.09 11.51 -4.12
N ILE A 199 -3.69 12.53 -3.49
CA ILE A 199 -5.02 13.03 -3.86
C ILE A 199 -5.00 13.58 -5.29
N ASP A 200 -3.99 14.37 -5.64
CA ASP A 200 -3.86 14.91 -7.00
C ASP A 200 -3.60 13.81 -8.04
N ALA A 201 -2.92 12.73 -7.65
CA ALA A 201 -2.76 11.55 -8.50
C ALA A 201 -4.09 10.81 -8.68
N LEU A 202 -4.88 10.64 -7.62
CA LEU A 202 -6.23 10.05 -7.70
C LEU A 202 -7.15 10.86 -8.61
N GLU A 203 -7.15 12.18 -8.48
CA GLU A 203 -7.97 13.06 -9.34
C GLU A 203 -7.63 12.88 -10.83
N LYS A 204 -6.36 12.63 -11.16
CA LYS A 204 -5.87 12.44 -12.54
C LYS A 204 -5.99 11.01 -13.06
N ASP A 205 -5.99 10.01 -12.18
CA ASP A 205 -5.92 8.59 -12.52
C ASP A 205 -6.88 7.79 -11.62
N HIS A 206 -8.18 7.80 -11.96
CA HIS A 206 -9.20 7.04 -11.23
C HIS A 206 -10.11 6.19 -12.13
N ASP A 207 -9.95 6.23 -13.45
CA ASP A 207 -10.80 5.48 -14.39
C ASP A 207 -10.80 3.97 -14.10
N PHE A 208 -9.66 3.43 -13.64
CA PHE A 208 -9.53 2.02 -13.27
C PHE A 208 -10.40 1.63 -12.06
N LEU A 209 -10.85 2.60 -11.25
CA LEU A 209 -11.70 2.40 -10.07
C LEU A 209 -13.20 2.40 -10.41
N LEU A 210 -13.59 3.06 -11.51
CA LEU A 210 -14.99 3.24 -11.91
C LEU A 210 -15.83 1.95 -12.07
N PRO A 211 -15.25 0.75 -12.30
CA PRO A 211 -16.02 -0.48 -12.23
C PRO A 211 -16.66 -0.79 -10.87
N ALA A 212 -16.20 -0.20 -9.77
CA ALA A 212 -16.78 -0.42 -8.43
C ALA A 212 -16.88 0.83 -7.54
N PHE A 213 -16.13 1.90 -7.86
CA PHE A 213 -16.19 3.18 -7.16
C PHE A 213 -17.00 4.17 -8.00
N THR A 214 -18.04 4.77 -7.44
CA THR A 214 -18.76 5.82 -8.15
C THR A 214 -17.93 7.10 -8.18
N SER A 215 -18.16 7.95 -9.18
CA SER A 215 -17.50 9.26 -9.28
C SER A 215 -17.78 10.10 -8.03
N GLU A 216 -19.00 10.07 -7.50
CA GLU A 216 -19.39 10.82 -6.30
C GLU A 216 -18.61 10.36 -5.06
N LEU A 217 -18.35 9.05 -4.94
CA LEU A 217 -17.51 8.51 -3.85
C LEU A 217 -16.08 9.04 -3.96
N ILE A 218 -15.50 9.02 -5.17
CA ILE A 218 -14.13 9.48 -5.40
C ILE A 218 -14.02 10.98 -5.12
N GLU A 219 -14.93 11.79 -5.65
CA GLU A 219 -14.99 13.25 -5.43
C GLU A 219 -15.14 13.59 -3.94
N SER A 220 -16.07 12.92 -3.25
CA SER A 220 -16.28 13.12 -1.80
C SER A 220 -15.05 12.72 -0.98
N TRP A 221 -14.34 11.67 -1.41
CA TRP A 221 -13.10 11.24 -0.77
C TRP A 221 -11.99 12.28 -0.95
N ILE A 222 -11.79 12.77 -2.18
CA ILE A 222 -10.83 13.82 -2.51
C ILE A 222 -11.09 15.07 -1.67
N GLU A 223 -12.35 15.56 -1.63
CA GLU A 223 -12.71 16.75 -0.86
C GLU A 223 -12.39 16.57 0.62
N LYS A 224 -12.83 15.46 1.23
CA LYS A 224 -12.58 15.16 2.64
C LYS A 224 -11.09 15.13 2.95
N LYS A 225 -10.28 14.50 2.09
CA LYS A 225 -8.84 14.39 2.33
C LYS A 225 -8.10 15.71 2.12
N ARG A 226 -8.54 16.57 1.19
CA ARG A 226 -8.04 17.94 1.08
C ARG A 226 -8.34 18.77 2.33
N GLN A 227 -9.50 18.59 2.95
CA GLN A 227 -9.82 19.26 4.22
C GLN A 227 -8.91 18.80 5.38
N GLU A 228 -8.63 17.49 5.48
CA GLU A 228 -7.69 16.95 6.48
C GLU A 228 -6.26 17.51 6.29
N VAL A 229 -5.77 17.57 5.04
CA VAL A 229 -4.47 18.17 4.70
C VAL A 229 -4.44 19.64 5.11
N LYS A 230 -5.43 20.44 4.67
CA LYS A 230 -5.51 21.87 4.96
C LYS A 230 -5.49 22.16 6.46
N LEU A 231 -6.19 21.35 7.27
CA LEU A 231 -6.19 21.50 8.72
C LEU A 231 -4.78 21.30 9.28
N VAL A 232 -4.11 20.21 8.92
CA VAL A 232 -2.76 19.89 9.42
C VAL A 232 -1.74 20.95 8.99
N ASP A 233 -1.78 21.37 7.73
CA ASP A 233 -0.85 22.37 7.18
C ASP A 233 -1.05 23.77 7.80
N SER A 234 -2.24 24.06 8.33
CA SER A 234 -2.55 25.34 8.98
C SER A 234 -2.10 25.45 10.44
N ILE A 235 -1.66 24.36 11.06
CA ILE A 235 -1.29 24.30 12.48
C ILE A 235 0.24 24.36 12.59
N PRO A 236 0.81 25.41 13.23
CA PRO A 236 2.25 25.47 13.51
C PRO A 236 2.73 24.24 14.30
N ASN A 237 3.80 23.61 13.83
CA ASN A 237 4.40 22.44 14.47
C ASN A 237 5.40 22.85 15.56
N PRO A 238 5.50 22.13 16.70
CA PRO A 238 6.52 22.41 17.72
C PRO A 238 7.96 22.53 17.18
N ILE A 239 8.34 21.75 16.16
CA ILE A 239 9.69 21.83 15.59
C ILE A 239 9.96 23.18 14.92
N GLU A 240 8.93 23.89 14.45
CA GLU A 240 9.08 25.22 13.84
C GLU A 240 9.48 26.26 14.88
N TYR A 241 9.10 26.11 16.14
CA TYR A 241 9.58 26.98 17.21
C TYR A 241 11.08 26.76 17.47
N ASP A 242 11.53 25.51 17.57
CA ASP A 242 12.95 25.20 17.74
C ASP A 242 13.81 25.73 16.59
N LEU A 243 13.29 25.68 15.35
CA LEU A 243 13.99 26.13 14.15
C LEU A 243 13.95 27.65 13.94
N TYR A 244 12.84 28.31 14.27
CA TYR A 244 12.54 29.64 13.76
C TYR A 244 12.20 30.69 14.84
N PHE A 245 12.04 30.32 16.11
CA PHE A 245 11.66 31.27 17.17
C PHE A 245 12.69 32.38 17.40
N GLY A 246 13.98 32.08 17.19
CA GLY A 246 15.09 33.01 17.40
C GLY A 246 15.54 33.80 16.17
N ILE A 247 14.78 33.73 15.06
CA ILE A 247 15.05 34.53 13.85
C ILE A 247 14.68 36.00 14.09
#